data_AF-A0A428YBB3-F1
#
_entry.id   AF-A0A428YBB3-F1
#
_cell.length_a   1.000
_cell.length_b   1.000
_cell.length_c   1.000
_cell.angle_alpha   90.00
_cell.angle_beta   90.00
_cell.angle_gamma   90.00
#
_symmetry.space_group_name_H-M   'P 1'
#
loop_
_entity.id
_entity.type
_entity.pdbx_description
1 polymer ?
#
loop_
_entity_poly.entity_id
_entity_poly.type
_entity_poly.pdbx_seq_one_letter_code
_entity_poly.pdbx_strand_id
1 'polypeptide(L)'
;MNAALAALLGGAAGAALKYFFDQRASRRNKLLDEKLKYAVAFLSAADWTGRAYESYMTAYFAAERARTKGSAGHVATAEAQQRKQLEEAMSALKDAHAAACALRLLMPDLSDLASKYIELSIDADLEEQGVSAAREAARAALEAALIKDFKTLRRWRR
;
A
#
# COMPACT_ATOMS: atom_id res chain seq x y z
N MET A 1 21.96 -50.08 -29.70
CA MET A 1 22.72 -48.84 -29.41
C MET A 1 21.83 -47.59 -29.38
N ASN A 2 20.84 -47.45 -30.27
CA ASN A 2 20.02 -46.22 -30.37
C ASN A 2 19.03 -45.98 -29.22
N ALA A 3 18.50 -47.02 -28.56
CA ALA A 3 17.51 -46.87 -27.48
C ALA A 3 18.11 -46.30 -26.18
N ALA A 4 19.35 -46.68 -25.83
CA ALA A 4 20.04 -46.17 -24.64
C ALA A 4 20.44 -44.69 -24.78
N LEU A 5 20.82 -44.28 -26.00
CA LEU A 5 21.11 -42.89 -26.31
C LEU A 5 19.84 -42.02 -26.29
N ALA A 6 18.72 -42.54 -26.83
CA ALA A 6 17.43 -41.86 -26.78
C ALA A 6 16.88 -41.73 -25.35
N ALA A 7 17.08 -42.74 -24.49
CA ALA A 7 16.68 -42.68 -23.08
C ALA A 7 17.53 -41.67 -22.28
N LEU A 8 18.84 -41.60 -22.53
CA LEU A 8 19.72 -40.60 -21.92
C LEU A 8 19.39 -39.17 -22.38
N LEU A 9 19.12 -38.98 -23.68
CA LEU A 9 18.70 -37.69 -24.23
C LEU A 9 17.30 -37.28 -23.73
N GLY A 10 16.37 -38.22 -23.60
CA GLY A 10 15.05 -37.99 -23.02
C GLY A 10 15.11 -37.65 -21.52
N GLY A 11 15.99 -38.31 -20.76
CA GLY A 11 16.24 -38.01 -19.36
C GLY A 11 16.89 -36.65 -19.14
N ALA A 12 17.87 -36.29 -19.98
CA ALA A 12 18.52 -34.97 -19.94
C ALA A 12 17.56 -33.85 -20.35
N ALA A 13 16.74 -34.06 -21.39
CA ALA A 13 15.71 -33.12 -21.80
C ALA A 13 14.62 -32.93 -20.72
N GLY A 14 14.19 -34.02 -20.08
CA GLY A 14 13.25 -33.97 -18.95
C GLY A 14 13.81 -33.23 -17.73
N ALA A 15 15.08 -33.46 -17.39
CA ALA A 15 15.76 -32.76 -16.30
C ALA A 15 15.95 -31.26 -16.60
N ALA A 16 16.31 -30.91 -17.83
CA ALA A 16 16.44 -29.52 -18.26
C ALA A 16 15.09 -28.80 -18.23
N LEU A 17 14.03 -29.40 -18.77
CA LEU A 17 12.67 -28.85 -18.71
C LEU A 17 12.22 -28.65 -17.26
N LYS A 18 12.42 -29.65 -16.39
CA LYS A 18 12.11 -29.55 -14.96
C LYS A 18 12.85 -28.38 -14.31
N TYR A 19 14.13 -28.21 -14.58
CA TYR A 19 14.92 -27.09 -14.08
C TYR A 19 14.37 -25.72 -14.52
N PHE A 20 13.98 -25.57 -15.79
CA PHE A 20 13.34 -24.34 -16.26
C PHE A 20 11.97 -24.09 -15.62
N PHE A 21 11.17 -25.15 -15.41
CA PHE A 21 9.90 -25.04 -14.69
C PHE A 21 10.10 -24.63 -13.23
N ASP A 22 11.07 -25.23 -12.53
CA ASP A 22 11.40 -24.90 -11.14
C ASP A 22 11.92 -23.46 -11.02
N GLN A 23 12.78 -23.00 -11.94
CA GLN A 23 13.21 -21.60 -11.99
C GLN A 23 12.05 -20.64 -12.22
N ARG A 24 11.15 -20.95 -13.17
CA ARG A 24 9.98 -20.12 -13.46
C ARG A 24 9.05 -20.05 -12.25
N ALA A 25 8.82 -21.17 -11.58
CA ALA A 25 8.03 -21.23 -10.35
C ALA A 25 8.69 -20.41 -9.22
N SER A 26 10.01 -20.50 -9.05
CA SER A 26 10.77 -19.73 -8.06
C SER A 26 10.66 -18.22 -8.29
N ARG A 27 10.87 -17.75 -9.53
CA ARG A 27 10.74 -16.33 -9.88
C ARG A 27 9.32 -15.81 -9.64
N ARG A 28 8.30 -16.62 -9.95
CA ARG A 28 6.89 -16.26 -9.71
C ARG A 28 6.57 -16.13 -8.21
N ASN A 29 7.08 -17.05 -7.38
CA ASN A 29 6.89 -16.97 -5.93
C ASN A 29 7.55 -15.72 -5.35
N LYS A 30 8.78 -15.40 -5.78
CA LYS A 30 9.44 -14.15 -5.38
C LYS A 30 8.64 -12.90 -5.76
N LEU A 31 8.06 -12.87 -6.96
CA LEU A 31 7.21 -11.76 -7.39
C LEU A 31 5.93 -11.66 -6.55
N LEU A 32 5.31 -12.80 -6.19
CA LEU A 32 4.16 -12.84 -5.30
C LEU A 32 4.48 -12.29 -3.91
N ASP A 33 5.62 -12.69 -3.34
CA ASP A 33 6.06 -12.23 -2.03
C ASP A 33 6.34 -10.72 -2.03
N GLU A 34 7.00 -10.20 -3.06
CA GLU A 34 7.21 -8.74 -3.19
C GLU A 34 5.88 -7.99 -3.37
N LYS A 35 4.96 -8.49 -4.21
CA LYS A 35 3.62 -7.87 -4.36
C LYS A 35 2.87 -7.81 -3.02
N LEU A 36 2.88 -8.89 -2.24
CA LEU A 36 2.25 -8.95 -0.92
C LEU A 36 2.89 -7.96 0.05
N LYS A 37 4.23 -7.93 0.11
CA LYS A 37 4.99 -7.02 0.95
C LYS A 37 4.63 -5.55 0.67
N TYR A 38 4.61 -5.13 -0.59
CA TYR A 38 4.28 -3.75 -0.94
C TYR A 38 2.80 -3.43 -0.80
N ALA A 39 1.90 -4.39 -1.01
CA ALA A 39 0.47 -4.21 -0.75
C ALA A 39 0.20 -3.95 0.74
N VAL A 40 0.80 -4.75 1.63
CA VAL A 40 0.68 -4.56 3.08
C VAL A 40 1.30 -3.22 3.51
N ALA A 41 2.51 -2.92 3.02
CA ALA A 41 3.17 -1.65 3.32
C ALA A 41 2.31 -0.45 2.88
N PHE A 42 1.74 -0.50 1.68
CA PHE A 42 0.85 0.55 1.17
C PHE A 42 -0.39 0.74 2.04
N LEU A 43 -1.14 -0.34 2.32
CA LEU A 43 -2.35 -0.25 3.13
C LEU A 43 -2.05 0.32 4.53
N SER A 44 -0.97 -0.15 5.16
CA SER A 44 -0.57 0.36 6.48
C SER A 44 -0.16 1.83 6.45
N ALA A 45 0.56 2.27 5.41
CA ALA A 45 1.02 3.64 5.28
C ALA A 45 -0.13 4.60 4.95
N ALA A 46 -1.06 4.19 4.10
CA ALA A 46 -2.26 4.96 3.78
C ALA A 46 -3.19 5.10 5.00
N ASP A 47 -3.42 4.01 5.75
CA ASP A 47 -4.18 4.04 7.01
C ASP A 47 -3.53 4.98 8.04
N TRP A 48 -2.20 4.92 8.17
CA TRP A 48 -1.45 5.78 9.07
C TRP A 48 -1.51 7.25 8.63
N THR A 49 -1.46 7.51 7.33
CA THR A 49 -1.59 8.86 6.76
C THR A 49 -2.91 9.49 7.18
N GLY A 50 -4.03 8.77 7.07
CA GLY A 50 -5.33 9.28 7.50
C GLY A 50 -5.37 9.64 8.98
N ARG A 51 -4.86 8.76 9.86
CA ARG A 51 -4.80 9.03 11.31
C ARG A 51 -3.90 10.22 11.66
N ALA A 52 -2.75 10.34 11.00
CA ALA A 52 -1.83 11.43 11.24
C ALA A 52 -2.43 12.77 10.78
N TYR A 53 -3.17 12.77 9.67
CA TYR A 53 -3.87 13.96 9.19
C TYR A 53 -5.05 14.35 10.09
N GLU A 54 -5.84 13.39 10.58
CA GLU A 54 -6.89 13.62 11.59
C GLU A 54 -6.31 14.24 12.88
N SER A 55 -5.15 13.75 13.33
CA SER A 55 -4.43 14.27 14.49
C SER A 55 -3.91 15.70 14.25
N TYR A 56 -3.34 15.97 13.07
CA TYR A 56 -2.92 17.30 12.64
C TYR A 56 -4.09 18.29 12.65
N MET A 57 -5.24 17.93 12.05
CA MET A 57 -6.41 18.80 12.02
C MET A 57 -6.95 19.09 13.42
N THR A 58 -6.95 18.09 14.30
CA THR A 58 -7.31 18.27 15.71
C THR A 58 -6.38 19.27 16.40
N ALA A 59 -5.08 19.16 16.18
CA ALA A 59 -4.08 20.08 16.73
C ALA A 59 -4.20 21.50 16.12
N TYR A 60 -4.52 21.60 14.82
CA TYR A 60 -4.81 22.87 14.14
C TYR A 60 -5.97 23.61 14.80
N PHE A 61 -7.12 22.95 14.99
CA PHE A 61 -8.27 23.57 15.65
C PHE A 61 -8.04 23.88 17.13
N ALA A 62 -7.17 23.13 17.81
CA ALA A 62 -6.75 23.44 19.17
C ALA A 62 -5.87 24.71 19.22
N ALA A 63 -4.95 24.87 18.27
CA ALA A 63 -4.11 26.07 18.14
C ALA A 63 -4.95 27.31 17.81
N GLU A 64 -5.90 27.22 16.88
CA GLU A 64 -6.84 28.30 16.57
C GLU A 64 -7.70 28.68 17.79
N ARG A 65 -8.21 27.69 18.53
CA ARG A 65 -8.92 27.94 19.80
C ARG A 65 -8.04 28.56 20.88
N ALA A 66 -6.75 28.24 20.93
CA ALA A 66 -5.82 28.87 21.87
C ALA A 66 -5.56 30.34 21.49
N ARG A 67 -5.41 30.65 20.20
CA ARG A 67 -5.20 32.02 19.68
C ARG A 67 -6.37 32.93 20.01
N THR A 68 -7.59 32.47 19.74
CA THR A 68 -8.83 33.23 20.02
C THR A 68 -9.04 33.50 21.52
N LYS A 69 -8.58 32.61 22.41
CA LYS A 69 -8.70 32.77 23.88
C LYS A 69 -7.60 33.60 24.54
N GLY A 70 -6.56 34.04 23.81
CA GLY A 70 -5.58 35.03 24.30
C GLY A 70 -4.59 34.54 25.38
N SER A 71 -4.48 33.24 25.66
CA SER A 71 -3.50 32.72 26.62
C SER A 71 -2.15 32.45 25.95
N ALA A 72 -1.20 33.39 26.06
CA ALA A 72 0.10 33.32 25.37
C ALA A 72 0.87 32.00 25.59
N GLY A 73 0.86 31.46 26.82
CA GLY A 73 1.53 30.19 27.12
C GLY A 73 0.83 28.96 26.50
N HIS A 74 -0.49 29.02 26.33
CA HIS A 74 -1.25 27.93 25.71
C HIS A 74 -1.15 27.97 24.19
N VAL A 75 -1.02 29.16 23.60
CA VAL A 75 -0.79 29.34 22.16
C VAL A 75 0.54 28.70 21.75
N ALA A 76 1.65 29.03 22.42
CA ALA A 76 2.97 28.49 22.08
C ALA A 76 3.01 26.95 22.14
N THR A 77 2.36 26.37 23.15
CA THR A 77 2.28 24.91 23.32
C THR A 77 1.43 24.26 22.22
N ALA A 78 0.27 24.85 21.90
CA ALA A 78 -0.61 24.34 20.86
C ALA A 78 0.01 24.43 19.45
N GLU A 79 0.74 25.51 19.16
CA GLU A 79 1.45 25.68 17.89
C GLU A 79 2.62 24.69 17.76
N ALA A 80 3.37 24.44 18.83
CA ALA A 80 4.42 23.41 18.84
C ALA A 80 3.84 22.02 18.56
N GLN A 81 2.72 21.68 19.20
CA GLN A 81 2.02 20.42 18.96
C GLN A 81 1.49 20.32 17.53
N GLN A 82 0.91 21.39 16.99
CA GLN A 82 0.46 21.45 15.60
C GLN A 82 1.61 21.18 14.62
N ARG A 83 2.77 21.82 14.82
CA ARG A 83 3.94 21.60 13.95
C ARG A 83 4.40 20.16 13.98
N LYS A 84 4.49 19.56 15.18
CA LYS A 84 4.86 18.16 15.34
C LYS A 84 3.88 17.23 14.59
N GLN A 85 2.57 17.46 14.74
CA GLN A 85 1.56 16.64 14.07
C GLN A 85 1.59 16.81 12.54
N LEU A 86 1.89 18.02 12.05
CA LEU A 86 2.08 18.26 10.61
C LEU A 86 3.29 17.48 10.07
N GLU A 87 4.42 17.49 10.80
CA GLU A 87 5.62 16.73 10.41
C GLU A 87 5.33 15.21 10.36
N GLU A 88 4.61 14.68 11.36
CA GLU A 88 4.17 13.29 11.39
C GLU A 88 3.25 12.95 10.21
N ALA A 89 2.28 13.82 9.89
CA ALA A 89 1.38 13.65 8.75
C ALA A 89 2.11 13.69 7.40
N MET A 90 3.06 14.62 7.22
CA MET A 90 3.87 14.71 6.00
C MET A 90 4.79 13.50 5.83
N SER A 91 5.35 12.98 6.93
CA SER A 91 6.16 11.76 6.88
C SER A 91 5.31 10.56 6.47
N ALA A 92 4.12 10.40 7.07
CA ALA A 92 3.21 9.32 6.73
C ALA A 92 2.80 9.35 5.24
N LEU A 93 2.48 10.54 4.73
CA LEU A 93 2.11 10.73 3.33
C LEU A 93 3.26 10.36 2.38
N LYS A 94 4.51 10.71 2.73
CA LYS A 94 5.69 10.32 1.96
C LYS A 94 5.83 8.79 1.89
N ASP A 95 5.65 8.10 3.01
CA ASP A 95 5.73 6.64 3.07
C ASP A 95 4.61 5.98 2.25
N ALA A 96 3.39 6.54 2.30
CA ALA A 96 2.27 6.08 1.50
C ALA A 96 2.53 6.24 0.00
N HIS A 97 3.05 7.39 -0.45
CA HIS A 97 3.43 7.58 -1.86
C HIS A 97 4.58 6.68 -2.31
N ALA A 98 5.58 6.43 -1.46
CA ALA A 98 6.66 5.51 -1.77
C ALA A 98 6.14 4.08 -1.98
N ALA A 99 5.25 3.63 -1.09
CA ALA A 99 4.59 2.33 -1.21
C ALA A 99 3.66 2.27 -2.44
N ALA A 100 2.93 3.34 -2.76
CA ALA A 100 2.07 3.44 -3.93
C ALA A 100 2.87 3.33 -5.24
N CYS A 101 4.03 4.00 -5.31
CA CYS A 101 4.95 3.90 -6.45
C CYS A 101 5.42 2.46 -6.66
N ALA A 102 5.83 1.77 -5.58
CA ALA A 102 6.22 0.37 -5.67
C ALA A 102 5.05 -0.53 -6.10
N LEU A 103 3.85 -0.27 -5.57
CA LEU A 103 2.63 -0.97 -5.94
C LEU A 103 2.32 -0.80 -7.43
N ARG A 104 2.43 0.41 -7.97
CA ARG A 104 2.21 0.72 -9.39
C ARG A 104 3.21 0.02 -10.30
N LEU A 105 4.47 -0.12 -9.89
CA LEU A 105 5.50 -0.83 -10.65
C LEU A 105 5.24 -2.33 -10.70
N LEU A 106 4.68 -2.91 -9.64
CA LEU A 106 4.43 -4.35 -9.53
C LEU A 106 3.03 -4.77 -10.01
N MET A 107 2.05 -3.88 -9.87
CA MET A 107 0.62 -4.07 -10.09
C MET A 107 0.02 -2.80 -10.72
N PRO A 108 0.32 -2.49 -11.99
CA PRO A 108 -0.07 -1.24 -12.64
C PRO A 108 -1.59 -1.05 -12.72
N ASP A 109 -2.36 -2.14 -12.83
CA ASP A 109 -3.83 -2.12 -12.85
C ASP A 109 -4.46 -1.57 -11.56
N LEU A 110 -3.68 -1.42 -10.48
CA LEU A 110 -4.13 -0.89 -9.20
C LEU A 110 -3.81 0.60 -9.01
N SER A 111 -3.15 1.25 -9.97
CA SER A 111 -2.66 2.64 -9.84
C SER A 111 -3.76 3.61 -9.39
N ASP A 112 -4.90 3.59 -10.08
CA ASP A 112 -5.98 4.55 -9.82
C ASP A 112 -6.66 4.28 -8.46
N LEU A 113 -6.79 3.00 -8.07
CA LEU A 113 -7.35 2.62 -6.78
C LEU A 113 -6.44 3.04 -5.61
N ALA A 114 -5.13 2.92 -5.79
CA ALA A 114 -4.14 3.33 -4.79
C ALA A 114 -4.12 4.86 -4.64
N SER A 115 -4.09 5.62 -5.75
CA SER A 115 -4.17 7.08 -5.70
C SER A 115 -5.46 7.56 -5.04
N LYS A 116 -6.61 7.01 -5.45
CA LYS A 116 -7.91 7.36 -4.87
C LYS A 116 -7.98 7.06 -3.37
N TYR A 117 -7.35 5.99 -2.90
CA TYR A 117 -7.33 5.68 -1.47
C TYR A 117 -6.46 6.66 -0.67
N ILE A 118 -5.29 7.07 -1.21
CA ILE A 118 -4.47 8.12 -0.58
C ILE A 118 -5.25 9.42 -0.52
N GLU A 119 -5.85 9.85 -1.63
CA GLU A 119 -6.65 11.07 -1.72
C GLU A 119 -7.75 11.08 -0.66
N LEU A 120 -8.57 10.03 -0.58
CA LEU A 120 -9.62 9.90 0.44
C LEU A 120 -9.10 9.75 1.87
N SER A 121 -7.82 9.39 2.05
CA SER A 121 -7.21 9.30 3.38
C SER A 121 -6.72 10.66 3.87
N ILE A 122 -6.36 11.58 2.96
CA ILE A 122 -5.96 12.96 3.30
C ILE A 122 -7.11 13.95 3.22
N ASP A 123 -8.20 13.59 2.53
CA ASP A 123 -9.38 14.44 2.40
C ASP A 123 -10.13 14.47 3.75
N ALA A 124 -9.77 15.46 4.55
CA ALA A 124 -10.25 15.65 5.91
C ALA A 124 -11.19 16.86 6.01
N ASP A 125 -12.17 16.94 5.09
CA ASP A 125 -13.41 17.66 5.40
C ASP A 125 -14.17 16.84 6.46
N LEU A 126 -13.79 17.12 7.71
CA LEU A 126 -13.99 16.33 8.93
C LEU A 126 -15.45 16.09 9.37
N GLU A 127 -16.47 16.44 8.59
CA GLU A 127 -17.86 16.35 9.05
C GLU A 127 -18.86 15.83 8.01
N GLU A 128 -18.48 15.59 6.75
CA GLU A 128 -19.38 14.91 5.83
C GLU A 128 -19.37 13.40 6.10
N GLN A 129 -20.50 12.89 6.61
CA GLN A 129 -20.77 11.46 6.84
C GLN A 129 -20.44 10.56 5.62
N GLY A 130 -20.29 11.14 4.42
CA GLY A 130 -19.90 10.46 3.19
C GLY A 130 -18.41 10.13 3.06
N VAL A 131 -17.48 10.91 3.63
CA VAL A 131 -16.03 10.76 3.39
C VAL A 131 -15.48 9.48 4.04
N SER A 132 -15.87 9.21 5.28
CA SER A 132 -15.50 7.96 5.99
C SER A 132 -16.03 6.72 5.25
N ALA A 133 -17.28 6.76 4.79
CA ALA A 133 -17.87 5.68 4.00
C ALA A 133 -17.17 5.51 2.64
N ALA A 134 -16.79 6.61 1.99
CA ALA A 134 -16.04 6.59 0.74
C ALA A 134 -14.63 6.01 0.91
N ARG A 135 -13.93 6.37 2.00
CA ARG A 135 -12.61 5.82 2.36
C ARG A 135 -12.68 4.30 2.58
N GLU A 136 -13.64 3.83 3.36
CA GLU A 136 -13.86 2.39 3.59
C GLU A 136 -14.25 1.66 2.30
N ALA A 137 -15.09 2.27 1.44
CA ALA A 137 -15.43 1.70 0.14
C ALA A 137 -14.22 1.61 -0.80
N ALA A 138 -13.35 2.64 -0.80
CA ALA A 138 -12.12 2.64 -1.58
C ALA A 138 -11.12 1.60 -1.07
N ARG A 139 -10.97 1.47 0.25
CA ARG A 139 -10.18 0.41 0.89
C ARG A 139 -10.67 -0.96 0.46
N ALA A 140 -11.97 -1.22 0.58
CA ALA A 140 -12.57 -2.51 0.22
C ALA A 140 -12.40 -2.82 -1.28
N ALA A 141 -12.55 -1.82 -2.15
CA ALA A 141 -12.32 -1.98 -3.59
C ALA A 141 -10.86 -2.34 -3.90
N LEU A 142 -9.90 -1.69 -3.23
CA LEU A 142 -8.48 -1.98 -3.37
C LEU A 142 -8.13 -3.38 -2.85
N GLU A 143 -8.62 -3.75 -1.67
CA GLU A 143 -8.44 -5.09 -1.09
C GLU A 143 -9.02 -6.17 -2.01
N ALA A 144 -10.21 -5.96 -2.57
CA ALA A 144 -10.82 -6.87 -3.53
C ALA A 144 -9.97 -7.01 -4.81
N ALA A 145 -9.40 -5.91 -5.31
CA ALA A 145 -8.54 -5.91 -6.48
C ALA A 145 -7.19 -6.61 -6.22
N LEU A 146 -6.59 -6.40 -5.04
CA LEU A 146 -5.40 -7.12 -4.58
C LEU A 146 -5.67 -8.62 -4.48
N ILE A 147 -6.77 -9.03 -3.84
CA ILE A 147 -7.18 -10.44 -3.73
C ILE A 147 -7.40 -11.04 -5.13
N LYS A 148 -8.01 -10.29 -6.05
CA LYS A 148 -8.19 -10.71 -7.44
C LYS A 148 -6.84 -10.96 -8.11
N ASP A 149 -5.90 -10.01 -8.04
CA ASP A 149 -4.55 -10.13 -8.62
C ASP A 149 -3.81 -11.37 -8.08
N PHE A 150 -3.82 -11.54 -6.75
CA PHE A 150 -3.21 -12.71 -6.10
C PHE A 150 -3.88 -14.03 -6.51
N LYS A 151 -5.21 -14.06 -6.67
CA LYS A 151 -5.95 -15.25 -7.13
C LYS A 151 -5.65 -15.58 -8.59
N THR A 152 -5.53 -14.59 -9.47
CA THR A 152 -5.12 -14.81 -10.87
C THR A 152 -3.74 -15.47 -10.94
N LEU A 153 -2.77 -14.98 -10.15
CA LEU A 153 -1.44 -15.59 -10.07
C LEU A 153 -1.47 -17.03 -9.50
N ARG A 154 -2.41 -17.32 -8.59
CA ARG A 154 -2.59 -18.66 -7.99
C ARG A 154 -3.33 -19.64 -8.91
N ARG A 155 -4.21 -19.18 -9.82
CA ARG A 155 -4.94 -20.06 -10.77
C ARG A 155 -4.01 -20.68 -11.82
N TRP A 156 -2.92 -20.01 -12.19
CA TRP A 156 -1.83 -20.56 -13.03
C TRP A 156 -1.00 -21.68 -12.34
N ARG A 157 -1.49 -22.21 -11.22
CA ARG A 157 -0.87 -23.29 -10.43
C ARG A 157 -1.61 -24.62 -10.60
N ARG A 158 -2.80 -24.61 -11.21
CA ARG A 158 -3.54 -25.80 -11.66
C ARG A 158 -3.33 -25.96 -13.16
#